data_AF-A0A0G0ZXE0-F1
#
_entry.id   AF-A0A0G0ZXE0-F1
#
_cell.length_a   1.000
_cell.length_b   1.000
_cell.length_c   1.000
_cell.angle_alpha   90.00
_cell.angle_beta   90.00
_cell.angle_gamma   90.00
#
_symmetry.space_group_name_H-M   'P 1'
#
loop_
_entity.id
_entity.type
_entity.pdbx_description
1 polymer ?
#
loop_
_entity_poly.entity_id
_entity_poly.type
_entity_poly.pdbx_seq_one_letter_code
_entity_poly.pdbx_strand_id
1 'polypeptide(L)'
;MRKNAPVKLMDHNSPNNNEKLVKIMELLPDGGTPENLPKNLRPASGFKNTYCRLWWKRPATTITRNLSTPSSSRCIHPKAPRPLTTREGARIQCFPDSYQFYGSRGDRNLQVGNAVPTFLSIVMAKAILENFKNEYKIVKEKSPNESLRLYRVSSLTV
;
A
#
# COMPACT_ATOMS: atom_id res chain seq x y z
N MET A 1 1.22 9.41 15.15
CA MET A 1 2.20 9.53 14.04
C MET A 1 3.10 8.29 14.02
N ARG A 2 3.61 7.86 12.86
CA ARG A 2 4.58 6.75 12.78
C ARG A 2 5.91 7.24 13.39
N LYS A 3 6.58 6.41 14.20
CA LYS A 3 7.71 6.82 15.07
C LYS A 3 8.90 7.47 14.33
N ASN A 4 9.08 7.20 13.03
CA ASN A 4 10.20 7.69 12.22
C ASN A 4 9.72 8.34 10.90
N ALA A 5 8.69 9.17 10.96
CA ALA A 5 8.24 9.90 9.77
C ALA A 5 9.30 10.95 9.34
N PRO A 6 9.54 11.12 8.03
CA PRO A 6 10.45 12.16 7.53
C PRO A 6 9.89 13.54 7.83
N VAL A 7 10.79 14.53 7.92
CA VAL A 7 10.41 15.95 8.13
C VAL A 7 9.44 16.45 7.07
N LYS A 8 9.66 16.06 5.80
CA LYS A 8 8.77 16.35 4.68
C LYS A 8 8.06 15.07 4.23
N LEU A 9 6.74 15.07 4.29
CA LEU A 9 5.92 13.94 3.83
C LEU A 9 5.61 14.09 2.33
N MET A 10 6.05 13.11 1.53
CA MET A 10 5.81 13.07 0.09
C MET A 10 4.54 12.30 -0.27
N ASP A 11 3.96 12.59 -1.45
CA ASP A 11 2.82 11.86 -2.05
C ASP A 11 1.52 11.85 -1.22
N HIS A 12 1.39 12.80 -0.29
CA HIS A 12 0.20 12.99 0.52
C HIS A 12 -0.72 14.08 -0.05
N ASN A 13 -1.13 13.89 -1.30
CA ASN A 13 -2.11 14.75 -1.98
C ASN A 13 -3.24 13.89 -2.57
N SER A 14 -4.44 14.45 -2.61
CA SER A 14 -5.64 13.80 -3.14
C SER A 14 -6.01 14.39 -4.50
N PRO A 15 -6.66 13.63 -5.40
CA PRO A 15 -7.35 14.20 -6.55
C PRO A 15 -8.41 15.23 -6.14
N ASN A 16 -8.54 16.24 -7.00
CA ASN A 16 -9.71 17.10 -7.04
C ASN A 16 -10.88 16.28 -7.62
N ASN A 17 -11.99 16.25 -6.89
CA ASN A 17 -13.21 15.54 -7.28
C ASN A 17 -14.31 16.56 -7.55
N ASN A 18 -15.29 16.19 -8.38
CA ASN A 18 -16.45 17.04 -8.62
C ASN A 18 -17.29 17.21 -7.34
N GLU A 19 -18.06 18.30 -7.27
CA GLU A 19 -18.86 18.65 -6.09
C GLU A 19 -19.82 17.53 -5.67
N LYS A 20 -20.43 16.85 -6.65
CA LYS A 20 -21.32 15.71 -6.39
C LYS A 20 -20.60 14.57 -5.66
N LEU A 21 -19.40 14.20 -6.09
CA LEU A 21 -18.62 13.15 -5.44
C LEU A 21 -18.12 13.59 -4.07
N VAL A 22 -17.72 14.86 -3.92
CA VAL A 22 -17.36 15.42 -2.60
C VAL A 22 -18.54 15.30 -1.64
N LYS A 23 -19.74 15.72 -2.05
CA LYS A 23 -20.96 15.62 -1.24
C LYS A 23 -21.33 14.17 -0.89
N ILE A 24 -21.16 13.24 -1.84
CA ILE A 24 -21.30 11.80 -1.57
C ILE A 24 -20.33 11.39 -0.46
N MET A 25 -19.04 11.75 -0.60
CA MET A 25 -18.02 11.38 0.38
C MET A 25 -18.35 11.97 1.75
N GLU A 26 -18.72 13.24 1.85
CA GLU A 26 -19.08 13.91 3.12
C GLU A 26 -20.19 13.19 3.89
N LEU A 27 -21.24 12.75 3.20
CA LEU A 27 -22.41 12.12 3.81
C LEU A 27 -22.18 10.67 4.23
N LEU A 28 -21.16 9.99 3.69
CA LEU A 28 -20.90 8.60 4.05
C LEU A 28 -20.36 8.48 5.48
N PRO A 29 -20.98 7.66 6.35
CA PRO A 29 -20.43 7.34 7.67
C PRO A 29 -19.18 6.46 7.56
N ASP A 30 -18.48 6.24 8.68
CA ASP A 30 -17.34 5.30 8.76
C ASP A 30 -17.76 3.91 8.24
N GLY A 31 -17.02 3.38 7.27
CA GLY A 31 -17.37 2.11 6.61
C GLY A 31 -18.60 2.15 5.69
N GLY A 32 -19.24 3.31 5.53
CA GLY A 32 -20.49 3.49 4.81
C GLY A 32 -20.43 3.12 3.33
N THR A 33 -21.59 2.79 2.79
CA THR A 33 -21.82 2.43 1.39
C THR A 33 -22.85 3.38 0.76
N PRO A 34 -23.03 3.35 -0.57
CA PRO A 34 -24.10 4.13 -1.21
C PRO A 34 -25.51 3.89 -0.68
N GLU A 35 -25.77 2.77 -0.01
CA GLU A 35 -27.07 2.49 0.62
C GLU A 35 -27.37 3.45 1.77
N ASN A 36 -26.35 4.00 2.42
CA ASN A 36 -26.49 5.01 3.47
C ASN A 36 -26.84 6.40 2.91
N LEU A 37 -26.78 6.59 1.59
CA LEU A 37 -27.05 7.88 0.96
C LEU A 37 -28.54 8.06 0.62
N PRO A 38 -29.03 9.30 0.57
CA PRO A 38 -30.31 9.64 -0.06
C PRO A 38 -30.38 9.13 -1.50
N LYS A 39 -31.55 8.60 -1.93
CA LYS A 39 -31.73 7.95 -3.23
C LYS A 39 -31.26 8.81 -4.42
N ASN A 40 -31.47 10.12 -4.36
CA ASN A 40 -31.06 11.08 -5.40
C ASN A 40 -29.53 11.27 -5.53
N LEU A 41 -28.76 10.92 -4.50
CA LEU A 41 -27.29 11.01 -4.50
C LEU A 41 -26.61 9.67 -4.75
N ARG A 42 -27.36 8.57 -4.81
CA ARG A 42 -26.79 7.25 -5.08
C ARG A 42 -26.21 7.20 -6.50
N PRO A 43 -25.00 6.64 -6.68
CA PRO A 43 -24.49 6.32 -8.01
C PRO A 43 -25.49 5.43 -8.76
N ALA A 44 -25.72 5.70 -10.04
CA ALA A 44 -26.66 4.93 -10.87
C ALA A 44 -26.19 3.50 -11.13
N SER A 45 -24.88 3.27 -11.14
CA SER A 45 -24.25 1.98 -11.33
C SER A 45 -22.95 1.89 -10.53
N GLY A 46 -22.54 0.67 -10.21
CA GLY A 46 -21.31 0.39 -9.47
C GLY A 46 -21.31 -1.02 -8.88
N PHE A 47 -20.13 -1.50 -8.52
CA PHE A 47 -20.01 -2.74 -7.74
C PHE A 47 -20.33 -2.45 -6.26
N LYS A 48 -20.69 -3.48 -5.49
CA LYS A 48 -21.01 -3.34 -4.06
C LYS A 48 -19.92 -2.68 -3.21
N ASN A 49 -18.68 -2.66 -3.71
CA ASN A 49 -17.52 -2.11 -3.01
C ASN A 49 -17.06 -0.75 -3.58
N THR A 50 -17.79 -0.12 -4.52
CA THR A 50 -17.45 1.21 -5.05
C THR A 50 -18.19 2.30 -4.30
N TYR A 51 -17.63 3.50 -4.30
CA TYR A 51 -18.13 4.66 -3.56
C TYR A 51 -18.32 4.37 -2.07
N CYS A 52 -17.51 3.48 -1.53
CA CYS A 52 -17.56 3.07 -0.13
C CYS A 52 -16.43 3.71 0.68
N ARG A 53 -16.73 4.04 1.93
CA ARG A 53 -15.76 4.51 2.91
C ARG A 53 -15.03 3.34 3.56
N LEU A 54 -13.74 3.53 3.80
CA LEU A 54 -12.95 2.63 4.65
C LEU A 54 -13.38 2.78 6.12
N TRP A 55 -13.01 1.79 6.92
CA TRP A 55 -13.24 1.80 8.37
C TRP A 55 -12.03 2.35 9.10
N TRP A 56 -12.26 3.08 10.19
CA TRP A 56 -11.16 3.54 11.05
C TRP A 56 -10.56 2.42 11.90
N LYS A 57 -11.40 1.52 12.42
CA LYS A 57 -11.01 0.46 13.37
C LYS A 57 -10.94 -0.94 12.76
N ARG A 58 -10.87 -1.06 11.43
CA ARG A 58 -10.78 -2.34 10.71
C ARG A 58 -9.65 -2.29 9.70
N PRO A 59 -9.02 -3.43 9.36
CA PRO A 59 -8.06 -3.47 8.26
C PRO A 59 -8.66 -2.94 6.96
N ALA A 60 -7.82 -2.28 6.15
CA ALA A 60 -8.20 -1.84 4.83
C ALA A 60 -8.48 -3.04 3.91
N THR A 61 -9.29 -2.81 2.87
CA THR A 61 -9.39 -3.76 1.76
C THR A 61 -8.09 -3.76 0.95
N THR A 62 -7.92 -4.75 0.07
CA THR A 62 -6.78 -4.83 -0.85
C THR A 62 -6.54 -3.48 -1.55
N ILE A 63 -5.33 -2.95 -1.38
CA ILE A 63 -4.89 -1.75 -2.08
C ILE A 63 -4.56 -2.15 -3.52
N THR A 64 -5.23 -1.52 -4.47
CA THR A 64 -5.02 -1.75 -5.91
C THR A 64 -4.51 -0.46 -6.55
N ARG A 65 -4.19 -0.51 -7.84
CA ARG A 65 -3.85 0.71 -8.62
C ARG A 65 -4.93 1.80 -8.57
N ASN A 66 -6.17 1.44 -8.21
CA ASN A 66 -7.33 2.34 -8.16
C ASN A 66 -7.58 2.90 -6.73
N LEU A 67 -6.56 2.90 -5.87
CA LEU A 67 -6.64 3.42 -4.49
C LEU A 67 -7.06 4.90 -4.38
N SER A 68 -7.07 5.66 -5.49
CA SER A 68 -7.56 7.04 -5.51
C SER A 68 -8.84 7.23 -6.33
N THR A 69 -9.52 6.13 -6.70
CA THR A 69 -10.67 6.13 -7.61
C THR A 69 -11.90 5.51 -6.92
N PRO A 70 -12.75 6.32 -6.26
CA PRO A 70 -13.94 5.82 -5.55
C PRO A 70 -14.91 5.04 -6.44
N SER A 71 -14.99 5.35 -7.73
CA SER A 71 -15.85 4.64 -8.67
C SER A 71 -15.39 3.20 -8.97
N SER A 72 -14.17 2.82 -8.56
CA SER A 72 -13.59 1.50 -8.84
C SER A 72 -13.29 0.67 -7.59
N SER A 73 -13.18 1.28 -6.40
CA SER A 73 -12.86 0.55 -5.17
C SER A 73 -13.31 1.27 -3.90
N ARG A 74 -13.31 0.56 -2.77
CA ARG A 74 -13.51 1.13 -1.43
C ARG A 74 -12.22 1.81 -1.00
N CYS A 75 -12.08 3.07 -1.40
CA CYS A 75 -10.88 3.84 -1.15
C CYS A 75 -11.15 5.24 -0.60
N ILE A 76 -12.38 5.54 -0.17
CA ILE A 76 -12.67 6.81 0.50
C ILE A 76 -12.08 6.77 1.91
N HIS A 77 -11.32 7.80 2.27
CA HIS A 77 -10.64 7.94 3.57
C HIS A 77 -11.66 7.81 4.71
N PRO A 78 -11.37 7.18 5.87
CA PRO A 78 -12.38 6.97 6.92
C PRO A 78 -12.93 8.24 7.59
N LYS A 79 -12.21 9.36 7.51
CA LYS A 79 -12.58 10.62 8.20
C LYS A 79 -12.66 11.85 7.32
N ALA A 80 -12.08 11.80 6.13
CA ALA A 80 -11.96 12.97 5.26
C ALA A 80 -12.81 12.74 4.00
N PRO A 81 -13.47 13.75 3.44
CA PRO A 81 -14.28 13.61 2.24
C PRO A 81 -13.41 13.57 0.97
N ARG A 82 -12.51 12.58 0.91
CA ARG A 82 -11.58 12.37 -0.20
C ARG A 82 -11.18 10.90 -0.30
N PRO A 83 -10.74 10.44 -1.48
CA PRO A 83 -10.09 9.15 -1.59
C PRO A 83 -8.73 9.11 -0.86
N LEU A 84 -8.16 7.91 -0.75
CA LEU A 84 -6.81 7.74 -0.24
C LEU A 84 -5.78 8.45 -1.14
N THR A 85 -4.79 9.05 -0.50
CA THR A 85 -3.60 9.54 -1.18
C THR A 85 -2.67 8.37 -1.49
N THR A 86 -1.77 8.56 -2.47
CA THR A 86 -0.71 7.58 -2.77
C THR A 86 0.09 7.20 -1.52
N ARG A 87 0.46 8.18 -0.68
CA ARG A 87 1.16 7.93 0.59
C ARG A 87 0.36 7.08 1.59
N GLU A 88 -0.96 7.25 1.67
CA GLU A 88 -1.78 6.43 2.55
C GLU A 88 -1.85 4.99 2.06
N GLY A 89 -2.04 4.78 0.76
CA GLY A 89 -1.94 3.45 0.14
C GLY A 89 -0.58 2.79 0.37
N ALA A 90 0.51 3.56 0.22
CA ALA A 90 1.87 3.09 0.46
C ALA A 90 2.07 2.64 1.92
N ARG A 91 1.54 3.39 2.89
CA ARG A 91 1.59 3.01 4.32
C ARG A 91 0.82 1.72 4.59
N ILE A 92 -0.34 1.53 3.96
CA ILE A 92 -1.12 0.28 4.09
C ILE A 92 -0.32 -0.90 3.52
N GLN A 93 0.40 -0.71 2.42
CA GLN A 93 1.37 -1.66 1.85
C GLN A 93 2.70 -1.74 2.63
N CYS A 94 2.72 -1.18 3.84
CA CYS A 94 3.84 -1.15 4.77
C CYS A 94 5.08 -0.36 4.34
N PHE A 95 5.08 0.30 3.17
CA PHE A 95 6.23 1.08 2.71
C PHE A 95 6.71 2.07 3.77
N PRO A 96 8.03 2.28 3.91
CA PRO A 96 8.55 3.33 4.76
C PRO A 96 8.16 4.69 4.18
N ASP A 97 7.93 5.66 5.06
CA ASP A 97 7.52 7.02 4.64
C ASP A 97 8.62 7.74 3.84
N SER A 98 9.89 7.29 3.97
CA SER A 98 11.03 7.76 3.19
C SER A 98 11.11 7.19 1.77
N TYR A 99 10.32 6.15 1.44
CA TYR A 99 10.33 5.57 0.09
C TYR A 99 9.78 6.57 -0.92
N GLN A 100 10.53 6.79 -1.99
CA GLN A 100 10.17 7.71 -3.07
C GLN A 100 9.60 6.93 -4.26
N PHE A 101 8.42 7.35 -4.71
CA PHE A 101 7.81 6.82 -5.93
C PHE A 101 8.02 7.82 -7.07
N TYR A 102 8.23 7.33 -8.28
CA TYR A 102 8.51 8.16 -9.45
C TYR A 102 7.38 8.09 -10.49
N GLY A 103 7.27 9.14 -11.33
CA GLY A 103 6.27 9.24 -12.39
C GLY A 103 5.00 10.01 -12.01
N SER A 104 3.97 9.88 -12.85
CA SER A 104 2.67 10.52 -12.62
C SER A 104 2.01 9.98 -11.35
N ARG A 105 0.94 10.63 -10.86
CA ARG A 105 0.16 10.08 -9.73
C ARG A 105 -0.40 8.69 -10.06
N GLY A 106 -0.80 8.46 -11.31
CA GLY A 106 -1.27 7.16 -11.79
C GLY A 106 -0.18 6.10 -11.71
N ASP A 107 1.03 6.41 -12.16
CA ASP A 107 2.17 5.49 -12.14
C ASP A 107 2.59 5.13 -10.71
N ARG A 108 2.59 6.13 -9.81
CA ARG A 108 2.89 5.90 -8.40
C ARG A 108 1.82 5.04 -7.73
N ASN A 109 0.54 5.27 -8.02
CA ASN A 109 -0.54 4.40 -7.55
C ASN A 109 -0.44 2.97 -8.11
N LEU A 110 0.00 2.82 -9.36
CA LEU A 110 0.26 1.52 -9.98
C LEU A 110 1.39 0.78 -9.25
N GLN A 111 2.51 1.46 -8.98
CA GLN A 111 3.63 0.90 -8.21
C GLN A 111 3.17 0.44 -6.82
N VAL A 112 2.42 1.28 -6.09
CA VAL A 112 1.89 0.94 -4.76
C VAL A 112 0.90 -0.23 -4.82
N GLY A 113 -0.02 -0.21 -5.79
CA GLY A 113 -1.07 -1.22 -5.91
C GLY A 113 -0.56 -2.60 -6.32
N ASN A 114 0.49 -2.66 -7.16
CA ASN A 114 1.05 -3.92 -7.64
C ASN A 114 2.18 -4.45 -6.75
N ALA A 115 2.68 -3.66 -5.81
CA ALA A 115 3.75 -4.07 -4.91
C ALA A 115 3.31 -5.16 -3.93
N VAL A 116 4.26 -6.03 -3.58
CA VAL A 116 4.16 -6.92 -2.42
C VAL A 116 4.34 -6.09 -1.13
N PRO A 117 3.54 -6.30 -0.07
CA PRO A 117 3.74 -5.61 1.20
C PRO A 117 5.17 -5.79 1.72
N THR A 118 5.85 -4.67 2.02
CA THR A 118 7.28 -4.70 2.36
C THR A 118 7.61 -5.56 3.58
N PHE A 119 6.71 -5.61 4.58
CA PHE A 119 6.89 -6.46 5.75
C PHE A 119 6.82 -7.96 5.43
N LEU A 120 5.96 -8.35 4.48
CA LEU A 120 5.91 -9.73 4.00
C LEU A 120 7.23 -10.09 3.31
N SER A 121 7.76 -9.21 2.45
CA SER A 121 9.06 -9.42 1.80
C SER A 121 10.20 -9.59 2.80
N ILE A 122 10.21 -8.84 3.91
CA ILE A 122 11.22 -8.98 4.97
C ILE A 122 11.15 -10.36 5.62
N VAL A 123 9.94 -10.84 5.93
CA VAL A 123 9.76 -12.16 6.56
C VAL A 123 10.18 -13.28 5.59
N MET A 124 9.80 -13.19 4.32
CA MET A 124 10.21 -14.14 3.29
C MET A 124 11.73 -14.17 3.11
N ALA A 125 12.37 -13.00 3.00
CA ALA A 125 13.82 -12.91 2.86
C ALA A 125 14.56 -13.53 4.05
N LYS A 126 14.06 -13.34 5.27
CA LYS A 126 14.63 -13.97 6.48
C LYS A 126 14.49 -15.50 6.45
N ALA A 127 13.31 -16.01 6.10
CA ALA A 127 13.08 -17.45 6.01
C ALA A 127 14.00 -18.11 4.96
N ILE A 128 14.13 -17.48 3.80
CA ILE A 128 15.04 -17.92 2.73
C ILE A 128 16.49 -17.91 3.24
N LEU A 129 16.94 -16.80 3.84
CA LEU A 129 18.31 -16.68 4.36
C LEU A 129 18.63 -17.74 5.42
N GLU A 130 17.68 -18.04 6.30
CA GLU A 130 17.85 -19.06 7.34
C GLU A 130 17.99 -20.46 6.72
N ASN A 131 17.19 -20.78 5.70
CA ASN A 131 17.34 -22.03 4.96
C ASN A 131 18.73 -22.15 4.33
N PHE A 132 19.21 -21.07 3.70
CA PHE A 132 20.54 -21.04 3.10
C PHE A 132 21.65 -21.22 4.15
N LYS A 133 21.53 -20.66 5.35
CA LYS A 133 22.55 -20.86 6.40
C LYS A 133 22.65 -22.30 6.90
N ASN A 134 21.52 -23.02 6.94
CA ASN A 134 21.51 -24.41 7.37
C ASN A 134 22.18 -25.34 6.35
N GLU A 135 22.07 -25.01 5.06
CA GLU A 135 22.61 -25.84 3.98
C GLU A 135 23.97 -25.37 3.43
N TYR A 136 24.30 -24.08 3.63
CA TYR A 136 25.46 -23.42 3.05
C TYR A 136 26.20 -22.53 4.06
N LYS A 137 27.53 -22.59 4.07
CA LYS A 137 28.36 -21.54 4.70
C LYS A 137 28.33 -20.31 3.81
N ILE A 138 27.83 -19.20 4.36
CA ILE A 138 27.81 -17.89 3.70
C ILE A 138 29.13 -17.17 4.02
N VAL A 139 29.98 -16.97 3.02
CA VAL A 139 31.24 -16.22 3.16
C VAL A 139 31.07 -14.85 2.53
N LYS A 140 31.30 -13.80 3.32
CA LYS A 140 31.42 -12.43 2.80
C LYS A 140 32.83 -12.25 2.25
N GLU A 141 32.98 -12.10 0.94
CA GLU A 141 34.25 -11.66 0.37
C GLU A 141 34.37 -10.14 0.51
N LYS A 142 35.54 -9.68 0.97
CA LYS A 142 35.92 -8.26 0.90
C LYS A 142 36.33 -7.92 -0.55
N SER A 143 35.37 -7.86 -1.46
CA SER A 143 35.58 -7.28 -2.78
C SER A 143 34.96 -5.88 -2.85
N PRO A 144 35.38 -5.01 -3.78
CA PRO A 144 34.83 -3.65 -3.92
C PRO A 144 33.31 -3.61 -4.12
N ASN A 145 32.70 -4.74 -4.52
CA ASN A 145 31.29 -4.87 -4.85
C ASN A 145 30.48 -5.74 -3.87
N GLU A 146 31.03 -6.09 -2.69
CA GLU A 146 30.38 -6.89 -1.63
C GLU A 146 29.49 -8.04 -2.17
N SER A 147 30.07 -8.95 -2.96
CA SER A 147 29.38 -10.15 -3.43
C SER A 147 29.33 -11.25 -2.34
N LEU A 148 28.18 -11.90 -2.19
CA LEU A 148 28.01 -13.08 -1.33
C LEU A 148 28.26 -14.37 -2.14
N ARG A 149 29.14 -15.25 -1.65
CA ARG A 149 29.31 -16.62 -2.18
C ARG A 149 28.75 -17.66 -1.21
N LEU A 150 28.07 -18.67 -1.76
CA LEU A 150 27.46 -19.78 -1.02
C LEU A 150 28.26 -21.06 -1.25
N TYR A 151 28.70 -21.72 -0.18
CA TYR A 151 29.39 -23.01 -0.23
C TYR A 151 28.58 -24.07 0.51
N ARG A 152 28.25 -25.19 -0.16
CA ARG A 152 27.42 -26.24 0.44
C ARG A 152 28.20 -26.90 1.59
N VAL A 153 27.54 -27.12 2.72
CA VAL A 153 28.20 -27.65 3.93
C VAL A 153 28.74 -29.07 3.70
N SER A 154 28.11 -29.87 2.82
CA SER A 154 28.52 -31.24 2.50
C SER A 154 29.78 -31.36 1.63
N SER A 155 30.29 -30.26 1.06
CA SER A 155 31.47 -30.26 0.16
C SER A 155 32.76 -29.81 0.85
N LEU A 156 32.78 -29.74 2.19
CA LEU A 156 33.95 -29.32 3.00
C LEU A 156 34.57 -30.47 3.82
N THR A 157 34.23 -31.72 3.49
CA THR A 157 34.94 -32.92 3.96
C THR A 157 35.56 -33.64 2.77
N VAL A 158 36.72 -33.16 2.34
CA VAL A 158 37.86 -33.95 1.80
C VAL A 158 39.12 -33.19 2.17
#